data_AF-A0A248VXF4-F1
#
_entry.id   AF-A0A248VXF4-F1
#
_cell.length_a   1.000
_cell.length_b   1.000
_cell.length_c   1.000
_cell.angle_alpha   90.00
_cell.angle_beta   90.00
_cell.angle_gamma   90.00
#
_symmetry.space_group_name_H-M   'P 1'
#
loop_
_entity.id
_entity.type
_entity.pdbx_description
1 polymer ?
#
loop_
_entity_poly.entity_id
_entity_poly.type
_entity_poly.pdbx_seq_one_letter_code
_entity_poly.pdbx_strand_id
1 'polypeptide(L)'
;MTARANAPAAATRRGGLHAGCLVDLTLRQIERALRERTRYRYVSPRVLREGQGFRIESPCCSRNVDTTGGVIDIAWLTRDEDGVWRLSARDHALHRWMLQHESTDLAELLDALCIDRERVFWP
;
A
#
# COMPACT_ATOMS: atom_id res chain seq x y z
N MET A 1 46.78 -6.03 11.46
CA MET A 1 45.79 -4.94 11.57
C MET A 1 44.41 -5.57 11.40
N THR A 2 43.79 -6.01 12.49
CA THR A 2 42.42 -6.56 12.45
C THR A 2 41.70 -5.93 13.64
N ALA A 3 41.09 -4.78 13.39
CA ALA A 3 40.39 -4.02 14.41
C ALA A 3 38.93 -4.49 14.49
N ARG A 4 38.64 -5.11 15.63
CA ARG A 4 37.51 -4.84 16.53
C ARG A 4 36.07 -5.02 16.01
N ALA A 5 35.46 -6.03 16.63
CA ALA A 5 34.06 -6.13 17.04
C ALA A 5 33.27 -4.81 17.12
N ASN A 6 32.00 -4.85 16.69
CA ASN A 6 30.91 -4.38 17.53
C ASN A 6 29.57 -4.98 17.09
N ALA A 7 28.95 -5.74 17.99
CA ALA A 7 27.51 -5.94 18.00
C ALA A 7 26.90 -4.86 18.92
N PRO A 8 25.79 -4.23 18.55
CA PRO A 8 24.83 -3.73 19.52
C PRO A 8 23.57 -4.59 19.40
N ALA A 9 23.26 -5.37 20.43
CA ALA A 9 22.50 -4.95 21.61
C ALA A 9 21.00 -4.99 21.33
N ALA A 10 20.34 -5.93 22.02
CA ALA A 10 18.91 -6.07 22.07
C ALA A 10 18.25 -4.75 22.48
N ALA A 11 17.55 -4.11 21.55
CA ALA A 11 16.63 -3.03 21.86
C ALA A 11 15.29 -3.63 22.31
N THR A 12 15.04 -3.46 23.59
CA THR A 12 13.81 -3.70 24.34
C THR A 12 12.53 -3.58 23.51
N ARG A 13 11.82 -4.70 23.38
CA ARG A 13 10.45 -4.79 22.90
C ARG A 13 9.50 -4.11 23.89
N ARG A 14 9.21 -2.83 23.69
CA ARG A 14 8.05 -2.14 24.29
C ARG A 14 7.40 -1.22 23.24
N GLY A 15 6.76 -1.83 22.24
CA GLY A 15 5.94 -1.13 21.24
C GLY A 15 4.82 -1.98 20.63
N GLY A 16 4.75 -3.28 20.94
CA GLY A 16 3.92 -4.25 20.21
C GLY A 16 2.41 -4.01 20.30
N LEU A 17 1.91 -3.42 21.38
CA LEU A 17 0.48 -3.17 21.56
C LEU A 17 -0.01 -1.94 20.76
N HIS A 18 0.80 -0.88 20.70
CA HIS A 18 0.44 0.32 19.93
C HIS A 18 0.73 0.16 18.44
N ALA A 19 1.84 -0.48 18.05
CA ALA A 19 2.13 -0.75 16.64
C ALA A 19 1.05 -1.67 16.01
N GLY A 20 0.60 -2.70 16.74
CA GLY A 20 -0.50 -3.55 16.27
C GLY A 20 -1.82 -2.80 16.10
N CYS A 21 -2.21 -1.99 17.09
CA CYS A 21 -3.43 -1.18 17.02
C CYS A 21 -3.38 -0.12 15.90
N LEU A 22 -2.26 0.58 15.75
CA LEU A 22 -2.07 1.56 14.67
C LEU A 22 -2.18 0.88 13.30
N VAL A 23 -1.59 -0.29 13.11
CA VAL A 23 -1.71 -1.07 11.88
C VAL A 23 -3.15 -1.48 11.59
N ASP A 24 -3.90 -1.94 12.60
CA ASP A 24 -5.31 -2.32 12.45
C ASP A 24 -6.19 -1.11 12.11
N LEU A 25 -5.96 0.03 12.76
CA LEU A 25 -6.64 1.29 12.47
C LEU A 25 -6.34 1.78 11.06
N THR A 26 -5.07 1.72 10.64
CA THR A 26 -4.67 2.08 9.28
C THR A 26 -5.31 1.15 8.25
N LEU A 27 -5.31 -0.17 8.48
CA LEU A 27 -5.96 -1.12 7.60
C LEU A 27 -7.45 -0.78 7.43
N ARG A 28 -8.16 -0.54 8.53
CA ARG A 28 -9.58 -0.17 8.49
C ARG A 28 -9.82 1.18 7.80
N GLN A 29 -8.90 2.13 7.97
CA GLN A 29 -8.96 3.43 7.29
C GLN A 29 -8.81 3.27 5.78
N ILE A 30 -7.84 2.47 5.31
CA ILE A 30 -7.64 2.18 3.89
C ILE A 30 -8.87 1.48 3.32
N GLU A 31 -9.35 0.42 3.97
CA GLU A 31 -10.56 -0.30 3.53
C GLU A 31 -11.79 0.61 3.47
N ARG A 32 -11.95 1.52 4.43
CA ARG A 32 -13.05 2.48 4.45
C ARG A 32 -12.95 3.44 3.28
N ALA A 33 -11.78 4.05 3.06
CA ALA A 33 -11.59 4.96 1.93
C ALA A 33 -11.89 4.25 0.60
N LEU A 34 -11.38 3.03 0.42
CA LEU A 34 -11.67 2.22 -0.77
C LEU A 34 -13.16 1.94 -0.93
N ARG A 35 -13.96 1.81 0.13
CA ARG A 35 -15.43 1.66 0.03
C ARG A 35 -16.11 2.95 -0.41
N GLU A 36 -15.60 4.11 -0.02
CA GLU A 36 -16.14 5.44 -0.35
C GLU A 36 -15.69 5.93 -1.74
N ARG A 37 -14.93 5.11 -2.49
CA ARG A 37 -14.40 5.49 -3.80
C ARG A 37 -15.47 5.84 -4.84
N THR A 38 -15.13 6.80 -5.70
CA THR A 38 -16.03 7.30 -6.74
C THR A 38 -15.95 6.47 -8.02
N ARG A 39 -14.81 5.83 -8.30
CA ARG A 39 -14.55 5.00 -9.49
C ARG A 39 -14.51 3.51 -9.18
N TYR A 40 -14.66 2.68 -10.23
CA TYR A 40 -14.55 1.21 -10.14
C TYR A 40 -15.47 0.59 -9.08
N ARG A 41 -16.71 1.09 -8.92
CA ARG A 41 -17.64 0.70 -7.83
C ARG A 41 -18.06 -0.78 -7.86
N TYR A 42 -17.90 -1.45 -8.99
CA TYR A 42 -18.34 -2.84 -9.20
C TYR A 42 -17.29 -3.89 -8.79
N VAL A 43 -16.04 -3.50 -8.58
CA VAL A 43 -15.00 -4.41 -8.05
C VAL A 43 -14.93 -4.35 -6.53
N SER A 44 -14.39 -5.37 -5.88
CA SER A 44 -14.15 -5.33 -4.44
C SER A 44 -12.64 -5.43 -4.21
N PRO A 45 -11.92 -4.29 -4.09
CA PRO A 45 -10.50 -4.33 -3.77
C PRO A 45 -10.29 -4.86 -2.36
N ARG A 46 -9.18 -5.57 -2.16
CA ARG A 46 -8.76 -6.19 -0.91
C ARG A 46 -7.46 -5.55 -0.47
N VAL A 47 -7.34 -5.28 0.82
CA VAL A 47 -6.12 -4.77 1.43
C VAL A 47 -5.44 -5.93 2.14
N LEU A 48 -4.23 -6.26 1.72
CA LEU A 48 -3.36 -7.25 2.32
C LEU A 48 -2.24 -6.55 3.06
N ARG A 49 -2.01 -6.97 4.31
CA ARG A 49 -0.84 -6.51 5.06
C ARG A 49 0.39 -7.27 4.58
N GLU A 50 1.41 -6.54 4.14
CA GLU A 50 2.68 -7.12 3.67
C GLU A 50 3.84 -6.40 4.37
N GLY A 51 4.41 -7.05 5.39
CA GLY A 51 5.48 -6.47 6.21
C GLY A 51 5.03 -5.21 6.96
N GLN A 52 5.66 -4.08 6.61
CA GLN A 52 5.35 -2.73 7.13
C GLN A 52 4.44 -1.92 6.19
N GLY A 53 3.96 -2.53 5.11
CA GLY A 53 3.08 -1.89 4.13
C GLY A 53 1.74 -2.59 3.99
N PHE A 54 0.90 -1.99 3.16
CA PHE A 54 -0.42 -2.45 2.78
C PHE A 54 -0.49 -2.55 1.27
N ARG A 55 -0.54 -3.78 0.77
CA ARG A 55 -0.73 -4.08 -0.64
C ARG A 55 -2.23 -4.10 -0.92
N ILE A 56 -2.64 -3.44 -1.99
CA ILE A 56 -4.04 -3.37 -2.39
C ILE A 56 -4.15 -4.09 -3.72
N GLU A 57 -5.03 -5.07 -3.73
CA GLU A 57 -5.32 -5.89 -4.89
C GLU A 57 -6.77 -5.68 -5.28
N SER A 58 -7.07 -5.76 -6.57
CA SER A 58 -8.44 -5.65 -7.07
C SER A 58 -8.68 -6.65 -8.19
N PRO A 59 -9.89 -7.23 -8.28
CA PRO A 59 -10.32 -7.89 -9.50
C PRO A 59 -10.14 -6.97 -10.69
N CYS A 60 -9.50 -7.47 -11.75
CA CYS A 60 -9.34 -6.75 -13.00
C CYS A 60 -10.64 -6.87 -13.81
N CYS A 61 -11.28 -5.74 -14.12
CA CYS A 61 -12.43 -5.72 -15.03
C CYS A 61 -12.03 -5.56 -16.51
N SER A 62 -10.77 -5.19 -16.76
CA SER A 62 -10.25 -4.98 -18.10
C SER A 62 -9.76 -6.30 -18.68
N ARG A 63 -10.53 -6.86 -19.64
CA ARG A 63 -10.08 -8.05 -20.40
C ARG A 63 -8.79 -7.82 -21.19
N ASN A 64 -8.41 -6.55 -21.35
CA ASN A 64 -7.20 -6.14 -22.04
C ASN A 64 -5.94 -6.28 -21.16
N VAL A 65 -6.11 -6.28 -19.84
CA VAL A 65 -5.03 -6.43 -18.85
C VAL A 65 -4.97 -7.86 -18.33
N ASP A 66 -6.12 -8.45 -18.00
CA ASP A 66 -6.21 -9.87 -17.66
C ASP A 66 -7.41 -10.49 -18.37
N THR A 67 -7.14 -11.39 -19.31
CA THR A 67 -8.17 -12.02 -20.14
C THR A 67 -9.11 -12.93 -19.32
N THR A 68 -8.65 -13.36 -18.15
CA THR A 68 -9.37 -14.20 -17.17
C THR A 68 -10.16 -13.40 -16.13
N GLY A 69 -9.95 -12.07 -16.05
CA GLY A 69 -10.54 -11.24 -14.99
C GLY A 69 -9.95 -11.50 -13.61
N GLY A 70 -8.67 -11.90 -13.56
CA GLY A 70 -7.93 -12.22 -12.35
C GLY A 70 -7.78 -11.04 -11.38
N VAL A 71 -7.32 -11.34 -10.17
CA VAL A 71 -6.97 -10.32 -9.18
C VAL A 71 -5.58 -9.77 -9.53
N ILE A 72 -5.50 -8.44 -9.64
CA ILE A 72 -4.26 -7.73 -9.95
C ILE A 72 -3.87 -6.81 -8.80
N ASP A 73 -2.58 -6.60 -8.68
CA ASP A 73 -2.00 -5.57 -7.82
C ASP A 73 -2.27 -4.20 -8.37
N ILE A 74 -2.92 -3.33 -7.59
CA ILE A 74 -3.24 -1.99 -8.07
C ILE A 74 -2.43 -0.92 -7.37
N ALA A 75 -2.16 -1.10 -6.07
CA ALA A 75 -1.47 -0.12 -5.26
C ALA A 75 -0.70 -0.77 -4.12
N TRP A 76 0.40 -0.14 -3.72
CA TRP A 76 1.17 -0.51 -2.55
C TRP A 76 1.45 0.73 -1.71
N LEU A 77 0.94 0.72 -0.49
CA LEU A 77 1.20 1.75 0.52
C LEU A 77 2.30 1.27 1.45
N THR A 78 3.38 2.03 1.56
CA THR A 78 4.47 1.76 2.50
C THR A 78 4.75 2.98 3.34
N ARG A 79 5.04 2.78 4.63
CA ARG A 79 5.48 3.85 5.52
C ARG A 79 6.96 3.72 5.79
N ASP A 80 7.70 4.81 5.59
CA ASP A 80 9.12 4.89 5.91
C ASP A 80 9.36 5.05 7.43
N GLU A 81 10.61 4.90 7.86
CA GLU A 81 11.05 5.12 9.24
C GLU A 81 10.85 6.59 9.66
N ASP A 82 11.00 7.52 8.72
CA ASP A 82 10.70 8.95 8.89
C ASP A 82 9.20 9.25 9.02
N GLY A 83 8.34 8.23 8.83
CA GLY A 83 6.90 8.34 8.95
C GLY A 83 6.18 8.89 7.72
N VAL A 84 6.91 9.07 6.61
CA VAL A 84 6.36 9.42 5.29
C VAL A 84 5.69 8.20 4.67
N TRP A 85 4.48 8.39 4.16
CA TRP A 85 3.78 7.38 3.38
C TRP A 85 4.12 7.53 1.91
N ARG A 86 4.28 6.38 1.24
CA ARG A 86 4.52 6.28 -0.20
C ARG A 86 3.44 5.41 -0.81
N LEU A 87 2.78 5.92 -1.83
CA LEU A 87 1.79 5.23 -2.64
C LEU A 87 2.43 4.89 -3.99
N SER A 88 2.59 3.61 -4.23
CA SER A 88 3.12 3.08 -5.50
C SER A 88 2.02 2.38 -6.28
N ALA A 89 2.01 2.54 -7.60
CA ALA A 89 1.17 1.78 -8.51
C ALA A 89 1.95 0.59 -9.09
N ARG A 90 1.23 -0.46 -9.49
CA ARG A 90 1.84 -1.59 -10.19
C ARG A 90 1.95 -1.26 -11.68
N ASP A 91 3.18 -1.29 -12.20
CA ASP A 91 3.41 -1.37 -13.64
C ASP A 91 3.25 -2.83 -14.07
N HIS A 92 2.12 -3.15 -14.71
CA HIS A 92 1.80 -4.49 -15.17
C HIS A 92 2.62 -4.93 -16.38
N ALA A 93 3.15 -3.99 -17.16
CA ALA A 93 4.00 -4.30 -18.31
C ALA A 93 5.41 -4.69 -17.86
N LEU A 94 5.95 -4.00 -16.85
CA LEU A 94 7.31 -4.21 -16.33
C LEU A 94 7.35 -5.01 -15.03
N HIS A 95 6.20 -5.44 -14.51
CA HIS A 95 6.05 -6.16 -13.24
C HIS A 95 6.81 -5.51 -12.08
N ARG A 96 6.80 -4.18 -12.00
CA ARG A 96 7.48 -3.39 -10.97
C ARG A 96 6.53 -2.44 -10.27
N TRP A 97 6.91 -1.99 -9.08
CA TRP A 97 6.20 -0.93 -8.37
C TRP A 97 6.78 0.42 -8.76
N MET A 98 5.92 1.37 -9.12
CA MET A 98 6.31 2.73 -9.46
C MET A 98 5.72 3.68 -8.44
N LEU A 99 6.58 4.48 -7.81
CA LEU A 99 6.17 5.50 -6.85
C LEU A 99 5.34 6.56 -7.59
N GLN A 100 4.12 6.81 -7.12
CA GLN A 100 3.23 7.82 -7.68
C GLN A 100 3.13 9.05 -6.79
N HIS A 101 2.93 8.83 -5.49
CA HIS A 101 2.75 9.91 -4.53
C HIS A 101 3.46 9.58 -3.22
N GLU A 102 3.94 10.62 -2.54
CA GLU A 102 4.46 10.56 -1.19
C GLU A 102 3.86 11.68 -0.36
N SER A 103 3.42 11.38 0.85
CA SER A 103 2.88 12.37 1.78
C SER A 103 3.04 11.89 3.21
N THR A 104 3.12 12.80 4.16
CA THR A 104 3.04 12.47 5.59
C THR A 104 1.60 12.17 6.01
N ASP A 105 0.61 12.60 5.23
CA ASP A 105 -0.80 12.31 5.46
C ASP A 105 -1.29 11.14 4.60
N LEU A 106 -1.74 10.08 5.26
CA LEU A 106 -2.34 8.92 4.60
C LEU A 106 -3.66 9.28 3.90
N ALA A 107 -4.44 10.21 4.45
CA ALA A 107 -5.74 10.58 3.87
C ALA A 107 -5.59 11.18 2.47
N GLU A 108 -4.55 11.99 2.25
CA GLU A 108 -4.23 12.57 0.94
C GLU A 108 -3.91 11.49 -0.10
N LEU A 109 -3.08 10.49 0.26
CA LEU A 109 -2.78 9.37 -0.62
C LEU A 109 -4.01 8.52 -0.92
N LEU A 110 -4.88 8.32 0.09
CA LEU A 110 -6.12 7.59 -0.09
C LEU A 110 -7.10 8.34 -1.01
N ASP A 111 -7.17 9.67 -0.92
CA ASP A 111 -7.98 10.48 -1.83
C ASP A 111 -7.48 10.37 -3.27
N ALA A 112 -6.16 10.48 -3.48
CA ALA A 112 -5.53 10.29 -4.79
C ALA A 112 -5.85 8.90 -5.38
N LEU A 113 -5.76 7.85 -4.55
CA LEU A 113 -6.11 6.48 -4.93
C LEU A 113 -7.61 6.31 -5.23
N CYS A 114 -8.49 6.91 -4.43
CA CYS A 114 -9.94 6.73 -4.55
C CYS A 114 -10.55 7.51 -5.71
N ILE A 115 -9.98 8.68 -6.03
CA ILE A 115 -10.39 9.49 -7.18
C ILE A 115 -9.74 8.95 -8.46
N ASP A 116 -8.47 8.53 -8.40
CA ASP A 116 -7.67 7.99 -9.51
C ASP A 116 -7.89 8.78 -10.81
N ARG A 117 -7.64 10.09 -10.74
CA ARG A 117 -7.91 11.03 -11.84
C ARG A 117 -7.15 10.63 -13.10
N GLU A 118 -5.90 10.23 -12.93
CA GLU A 118 -4.95 9.89 -13.98
C GLU A 118 -5.06 8.43 -14.46
N ARG A 119 -5.92 7.61 -13.82
CA ARG A 119 -6.15 6.20 -14.19
C ARG A 119 -4.88 5.36 -14.11
N VAL A 120 -4.13 5.52 -13.03
CA VAL A 120 -2.83 4.87 -12.83
C VAL A 120 -2.97 3.54 -12.11
N PHE A 121 -3.94 3.44 -11.19
CA PHE A 121 -4.04 2.28 -10.29
C PHE A 121 -4.92 1.16 -10.85
N TRP A 122 -5.95 1.47 -11.63
CA TRP A 122 -6.82 0.48 -12.28
C TRP A 122 -6.73 0.56 -13.81
N PRO A 123 -5.90 -0.29 -14.45
CA PRO A 123 -5.76 -0.36 -15.90
C PRO A 123 -6.93 -1.08 -16.61
#